data_AF-A0A950F0W4-F1
#
_entry.id   AF-A0A950F0W4-F1
#
_cell.length_a   1.000
_cell.length_b   1.000
_cell.length_c   1.000
_cell.angle_alpha   90.00
_cell.angle_beta   90.00
_cell.angle_gamma   90.00
#
_symmetry.space_group_name_H-M   'P 1'
#
loop_
_entity.id
_entity.type
_entity.pdbx_description
1 polymer ?
#
loop_
_entity_poly.entity_id
_entity_poly.type
_entity_poly.pdbx_seq_one_letter_code
_entity_poly.pdbx_strand_id
1 'polypeptide(L)' 'MAIAQDKETALVERFQYAAIAEAGRLLDEGIATAKDIDLAMRAGAGLKTGPLEQADEIGLDTALASLRRLNATHGDN' A
#
# COMPACT_ATOMS: atom_id res chain seq x y z
N MET A 1 -13.60 -11.99 -21.65
CA MET A 1 -12.22 -12.07 -21.13
C MET A 1 -11.75 -10.77 -20.46
N ALA A 2 -12.34 -9.60 -20.72
CA ALA A 2 -11.93 -8.32 -20.09
C ALA A 2 -12.35 -8.14 -18.61
N ILE A 3 -13.48 -8.72 -18.18
CA ILE A 3 -14.06 -8.47 -16.85
C ILE A 3 -13.25 -9.09 -15.70
N ALA A 4 -12.54 -10.20 -15.95
CA ALA A 4 -11.72 -10.87 -14.93
C ALA A 4 -10.43 -10.09 -14.62
N GLN A 5 -9.84 -9.50 -15.67
CA GLN A 5 -8.59 -8.75 -15.57
C GLN A 5 -8.76 -7.45 -14.78
N ASP A 6 -9.88 -6.74 -14.97
CA ASP A 6 -10.22 -5.55 -14.17
C ASP A 6 -10.35 -5.85 -12.67
N LYS A 7 -10.96 -6.99 -12.31
CA LYS A 7 -11.13 -7.38 -10.90
C LYS A 7 -9.81 -7.75 -10.24
N GLU A 8 -8.94 -8.44 -10.96
CA GLU A 8 -7.61 -8.83 -10.46
C GLU A 8 -6.74 -7.59 -10.25
N THR A 9 -6.72 -6.66 -11.20
CA THR A 9 -6.00 -5.39 -11.05
C THR A 9 -6.54 -4.57 -9.88
N ALA A 10 -7.86 -4.47 -9.72
CA ALA A 10 -8.47 -3.77 -8.60
C ALA A 10 -8.14 -4.41 -7.24
N LEU A 11 -8.05 -5.74 -7.17
CA LEU A 11 -7.66 -6.46 -5.96
C LEU A 11 -6.23 -6.11 -5.57
N VAL A 12 -5.28 -6.26 -6.52
CA VAL A 12 -3.86 -5.99 -6.27
C VAL A 12 -3.65 -4.54 -5.86
N GLU A 13 -4.26 -3.61 -6.60
CA GLU A 13 -4.15 -2.18 -6.33
C GLU A 13 -4.64 -1.84 -4.92
N ARG A 14 -5.84 -2.32 -4.54
CA ARG A 14 -6.40 -2.04 -3.21
C ARG A 14 -5.56 -2.62 -2.09
N PHE A 15 -5.05 -3.84 -2.24
CA PHE A 15 -4.23 -4.48 -1.22
C PHE A 15 -2.89 -3.73 -1.06
N GLN A 16 -2.24 -3.38 -2.17
CA GLN A 16 -0.97 -2.66 -2.17
C GLN A 16 -1.12 -1.29 -1.49
N TYR A 17 -2.09 -0.48 -1.91
CA TYR A 17 -2.26 0.84 -1.32
C TYR A 17 -2.77 0.79 0.13
N ALA A 18 -3.58 -0.21 0.51
CA ALA A 18 -3.93 -0.41 1.92
C ALA A 18 -2.70 -0.71 2.79
N ALA A 19 -1.77 -1.55 2.32
CA ALA A 19 -0.52 -1.83 3.01
C ALA A 19 0.35 -0.57 3.12
N ILE A 20 0.46 0.23 2.05
CA ILE A 20 1.18 1.52 2.07
C ILE A 20 0.57 2.48 3.10
N ALA A 21 -0.76 2.61 3.12
CA ALA A 21 -1.45 3.50 4.04
C ALA A 21 -1.23 3.11 5.50
N GLU A 22 -1.29 1.81 5.82
CA GLU A 22 -1.03 1.31 7.17
C GLU A 22 0.43 1.47 7.57
N ALA A 23 1.36 1.16 6.68
CA ALA A 23 2.79 1.37 6.92
C ALA A 23 3.11 2.84 7.21
N GLY A 24 2.48 3.77 6.49
CA GLY A 24 2.59 5.21 6.74
C GLY A 24 2.06 5.61 8.13
N ARG A 25 0.92 5.06 8.56
CA ARG A 25 0.38 5.30 9.91
C ARG A 25 1.30 4.77 11.01
N LEU A 26 1.80 3.54 10.87
CA LEU A 26 2.74 2.95 11.84
C LEU A 26 4.02 3.80 12.00
N LEU A 27 4.49 4.38 10.90
CA LEU A 27 5.65 5.28 10.92
C LEU A 27 5.31 6.62 11.60
N ASP A 28 4.17 7.23 11.25
CA ASP A 28 3.70 8.51 11.81
C ASP A 28 3.43 8.43 13.32
N GLU A 29 2.84 7.32 13.78
CA GLU A 29 2.62 7.02 15.19
C GLU A 29 3.90 6.65 15.94
N GLY A 30 5.03 6.48 15.24
CA GLY A 30 6.33 6.17 15.82
C GLY A 30 6.44 4.74 16.38
N ILE A 31 5.59 3.81 15.92
CA ILE A 31 5.58 2.42 16.38
C ILE A 31 6.85 1.67 15.97
N ALA A 32 7.37 1.97 14.78
CA ALA A 32 8.57 1.35 14.23
C ALA A 32 9.23 2.30 13.21
N THR A 33 10.52 2.09 12.93
CA THR A 33 11.19 2.85 11.85
C THR A 33 10.73 2.35 10.48
N ALA A 34 10.89 3.17 9.44
CA ALA A 34 10.56 2.76 8.07
C ALA A 34 11.27 1.46 7.65
N LYS A 35 12.54 1.31 8.06
CA LYS A 35 13.34 0.11 7.80
C LYS A 35 12.79 -1.11 8.53
N ASP A 36 12.37 -0.96 9.79
CA ASP A 36 11.80 -2.07 10.56
C ASP A 36 10.48 -2.55 9.95
N ILE A 37 9.64 -1.62 9.51
CA ILE A 37 8.36 -1.91 8.84
C ILE A 37 8.61 -2.70 7.55
N ASP A 38 9.47 -2.19 6.67
CA ASP A 38 9.75 -2.86 5.39
C ASP A 38 10.44 -4.22 5.59
N LEU A 39 11.36 -4.34 6.55
CA LEU A 39 12.00 -5.61 6.88
C LEU A 39 10.98 -6.62 7.43
N ALA A 40 10.09 -6.20 8.34
CA ALA A 40 9.05 -7.04 8.90
C ALA A 40 8.08 -7.54 7.82
N MET A 41 7.72 -6.68 6.86
CA MET A 41 6.83 -7.08 5.76
C MET A 41 7.53 -8.02 4.77
N ARG A 42 8.84 -7.85 4.52
CA ARG A 42 9.61 -8.79 3.71
C ARG A 42 9.77 -10.16 4.39
N ALA A 43 10.18 -10.17 5.66
CA ALA A 43 10.48 -11.40 6.39
C ALA A 43 9.23 -12.12 6.91
N GLY A 44 8.23 -11.38 7.39
CA GLY A 44 7.02 -11.91 8.00
C GLY A 44 5.92 -12.20 7.00
N ALA A 45 5.62 -11.25 6.10
CA ALA A 45 4.56 -11.39 5.10
C ALA A 45 5.07 -11.92 3.74
N GLY A 46 6.39 -12.10 3.57
CA GLY A 46 6.98 -12.62 2.34
C GLY A 46 6.96 -11.64 1.17
N LEU A 47 6.79 -10.34 1.43
CA LEU A 47 6.80 -9.33 0.37
C LEU A 47 8.19 -9.20 -0.24
N LYS A 48 8.27 -9.07 -1.57
CA LYS A 48 9.55 -8.87 -2.26
C LYS A 48 10.15 -7.50 -1.97
N THR A 49 9.29 -6.48 -1.89
CA THR A 49 9.62 -5.08 -1.59
C THR A 49 8.69 -4.62 -0.47
N GLY A 50 9.22 -3.90 0.51
CA GLY A 50 8.42 -3.39 1.63
C GLY A 50 7.45 -2.30 1.17
N PRO A 51 6.34 -2.08 1.90
CA PRO A 51 5.33 -1.10 1.49
C PRO A 51 5.85 0.34 1.42
N LEU A 52 6.78 0.77 2.28
CA LEU A 52 7.28 2.14 2.24
C LEU A 52 8.24 2.33 1.06
N GLU A 53 9.12 1.36 0.81
CA GLU A 53 9.94 1.33 -0.39
C GLU A 53 9.11 1.27 -1.69
N GLN A 54 7.99 0.54 -1.70
CA GLN A 54 7.05 0.59 -2.82
C GLN A 54 6.43 1.97 -3.01
N ALA A 55 6.11 2.68 -1.92
CA ALA A 55 5.60 4.05 -2.00
C ALA A 55 6.65 5.01 -2.58
N ASP A 56 7.92 4.82 -2.23
CA ASP A 56 9.04 5.58 -2.80
C ASP A 56 9.23 5.31 -4.30
N GLU A 57 9.11 4.05 -4.74
CA GLU A 57 9.18 3.66 -6.16
C GLU A 57 8.03 4.27 -6.98
N ILE A 58 6.82 4.35 -6.41
CA ILE A 58 5.64 4.96 -7.03
C ILE A 58 5.74 6.49 -7.05
N GLY A 59 6.41 7.07 -6.05
CA GLY A 59 6.40 8.49 -5.73
C GLY A 59 5.20 8.85 -4.85
N LEU A 60 5.47 9.60 -3.77
CA LEU A 60 4.49 9.89 -2.72
C LEU A 60 3.26 10.68 -3.22
N ASP A 61 3.43 11.60 -4.17
CA ASP A 61 2.32 12.37 -4.75
C ASP A 61 1.33 11.45 -5.50
N THR A 62 1.87 10.53 -6.30
CA THR A 62 1.09 9.53 -7.04
C THR A 62 0.41 8.56 -6.07
N ALA A 63 1.13 8.09 -5.06
CA ALA A 63 0.58 7.19 -4.05
C ALA A 63 -0.57 7.84 -3.28
N LEU A 64 -0.41 9.10 -2.87
CA LEU A 64 -1.46 9.88 -2.21
C LEU A 64 -2.68 10.09 -3.11
N ALA A 65 -2.46 10.39 -4.40
CA ALA A 65 -3.56 10.55 -5.35
C ALA A 65 -4.36 9.25 -5.51
N SER A 66 -3.68 8.11 -5.61
CA SER A 66 -4.32 6.78 -5.67
C SER A 66 -5.06 6.44 -4.38
N LEU A 67 -4.45 6.68 -3.22
CA LEU A 67 -5.11 6.48 -1.92
C LEU A 67 -6.38 7.30 -1.78
N ARG A 68 -6.37 8.58 -2.17
CA ARG A 68 -7.56 9.45 -2.18
C ARG A 68 -8.63 8.92 -3.12
N ARG A 69 -8.25 8.48 -4.33
CA ARG A 69 -9.17 7.87 -5.31
C ARG A 69 -9.81 6.61 -4.75
N LEU A 70 -9.03 5.72 -4.14
CA LEU A 70 -9.51 4.47 -3.55
C LEU A 70 -10.43 4.73 -2.34
N ASN A 71 -10.08 5.71 -1.51
CA ASN A 71 -10.92 6.11 -0.38
C ASN A 71 -12.25 6.73 -0.84
N ALA A 72 -12.24 7.60 -1.86
CA ALA A 72 -13.48 8.18 -2.40
C ALA A 72 -14.40 7.15 -3.09
N THR A 73 -13.85 6.02 -3.54
CA THR A 73 -14.61 4.98 -4.24
C THR A 73 -15.08 3.84 -3.32
N HIS A 74 -14.40 3.61 -2.19
CA HIS A 74 -14.64 2.44 -1.33
C HIS A 74 -14.58 2.73 0.18
N GLY A 75 -14.30 3.97 0.60
CA GLY A 75 -14.03 4.36 1.98
C GLY A 75 -15.26 4.58 2.87
N ASP A 76 -16.47 4.33 2.34
CA ASP A 76 -17.73 4.43 3.07
C ASP A 76 -18.03 3.13 3.85
N ASN A 77 -17.16 2.72 4.77
CA ASN A 77 -17.45 1.67 5.75
C ASN A 77 -17.17 2.15 7.17
#